data_AF-A0A3D1VXI0-F1
#
_entry.id   AF-A0A3D1VXI0-F1
#
_cell.length_a   1.000
_cell.length_b   1.000
_cell.length_c   1.000
_cell.angle_alpha   90.00
_cell.angle_beta   90.00
_cell.angle_gamma   90.00
#
_symmetry.space_group_name_H-M   'P 1'
#
loop_
_entity.id
_entity.type
_entity.pdbx_description
1 polymer ?
#
loop_
_entity_poly.entity_id
_entity_poly.type
_entity_poly.pdbx_seq_one_letter_code
_entity_poly.pdbx_strand_id
1 'polypeptide(L)'
;MTSKRIKIVWASFFVLLSLLVGIGISVSKDGTSLSILSSTLPLGSEGVNALAFTFMMGFIKWANPILCLFVGMNIMDDHIQSHKLLQRYLEFFIGLWGSLKEGLFYTQLLLLPLFIFALRFFPTNDLHELLILNGVCFLIGIQYLLWYTLLVRLVKHPGLSLFLVLLLAELSLRGGFLVDFGEQIGLKADTVHYLSLYLPALPILFVSMDVFSATTSLIAIGVPLFLSLLALLIPKAN
;
A
#
# COMPACT_ATOMS: atom_id res chain seq x y z
N MET A 1 -8.45 -20.53 -16.99
CA MET A 1 -7.07 -21.10 -17.14
C MET A 1 -5.96 -20.05 -17.27
N THR A 2 -6.26 -18.79 -17.60
CA THR A 2 -5.30 -17.67 -17.78
C THR A 2 -4.67 -17.16 -16.48
N SER A 3 -5.41 -17.11 -15.37
CA SER A 3 -4.93 -16.61 -14.06
C SER A 3 -3.68 -17.33 -13.53
N LYS A 4 -3.62 -18.67 -13.60
CA LYS A 4 -2.46 -19.44 -13.09
C LYS A 4 -1.18 -19.19 -13.89
N ARG A 5 -1.28 -19.08 -15.23
CA ARG A 5 -0.11 -18.84 -16.09
C ARG A 5 0.47 -17.44 -15.87
N ILE A 6 -0.40 -16.44 -15.74
CA ILE A 6 0.02 -15.06 -15.45
C ILE A 6 0.75 -14.99 -14.11
N LYS A 7 0.22 -15.63 -13.05
CA LYS A 7 0.90 -15.71 -11.76
C LYS A 7 2.28 -16.35 -11.84
N ILE A 8 2.40 -17.46 -12.58
CA ILE A 8 3.69 -18.14 -12.76
C ILE A 8 4.67 -17.22 -13.49
N VAL A 9 4.24 -16.56 -14.57
CA VAL A 9 5.10 -15.63 -15.33
C VAL A 9 5.59 -14.49 -14.44
N TRP A 10 4.68 -13.84 -13.69
CA TRP A 10 5.05 -12.77 -12.77
C TRP A 10 5.95 -13.26 -11.65
N ALA A 11 5.65 -14.42 -11.06
CA ALA A 11 6.49 -15.01 -10.02
C ALA A 11 7.90 -15.32 -10.54
N SER A 12 8.01 -15.97 -11.70
CA SER A 12 9.29 -16.26 -12.34
C SER A 12 10.06 -14.98 -12.69
N PHE A 13 9.37 -13.95 -13.19
CA PHE A 13 9.97 -12.66 -13.49
C PHE A 13 10.54 -11.99 -12.24
N PHE A 14 9.76 -11.89 -11.16
CA PHE A 14 10.20 -11.27 -9.92
C PHE A 14 11.29 -12.08 -9.23
N VAL A 15 11.25 -13.42 -9.27
CA VAL A 15 12.34 -14.27 -8.78
C VAL A 15 13.62 -14.01 -9.59
N LEU A 16 13.54 -13.95 -10.92
CA LEU A 16 14.69 -13.65 -11.77
C LEU A 16 15.25 -12.24 -11.49
N LEU A 17 14.38 -11.23 -11.35
CA LEU A 17 14.77 -9.88 -10.98
C LEU A 17 15.49 -9.86 -9.62
N SER A 18 14.98 -10.61 -8.65
CA SER A 18 15.55 -10.70 -7.30
C SER A 18 16.93 -11.37 -7.32
N LEU A 19 17.10 -12.42 -8.14
CA LEU A 19 18.41 -13.05 -8.35
C LEU A 19 19.41 -12.09 -9.02
N LEU A 20 18.96 -11.35 -10.03
CA LEU A 20 19.80 -10.33 -10.70
C LEU A 20 20.26 -9.26 -9.71
N VAL A 21 19.37 -8.76 -8.87
CA VAL A 21 19.71 -7.84 -7.77
C VAL A 21 20.72 -8.49 -6.82
N GLY A 22 20.47 -9.73 -6.38
CA GLY A 22 21.33 -10.43 -5.43
C GLY A 22 22.73 -10.79 -5.94
N ILE A 23 22.91 -10.92 -7.25
CA ILE A 23 24.20 -11.18 -7.93
C ILE A 23 24.91 -9.87 -8.28
N GLY A 24 24.16 -8.85 -8.68
CA GLY A 24 24.71 -7.58 -9.13
C GLY A 24 25.25 -6.70 -8.01
N ILE A 25 24.97 -7.01 -6.74
CA ILE A 25 25.40 -6.18 -5.61
C ILE A 25 26.61 -6.80 -4.93
N SER A 26 27.71 -6.05 -4.85
CA SER A 26 28.86 -6.42 -4.01
C SER A 26 29.16 -5.34 -2.98
N VAL A 27 29.34 -5.77 -1.73
CA VAL A 27 29.70 -4.93 -0.59
C VAL A 27 31.14 -5.26 -0.22
N SER A 28 32.01 -4.27 -0.23
CA SER A 28 33.42 -4.42 0.14
C SER A 28 33.83 -3.35 1.16
N LYS A 29 35.00 -3.52 1.78
CA LYS A 29 35.56 -2.52 2.71
C LYS A 29 35.83 -1.15 2.04
N ASP A 30 36.00 -1.15 0.72
CA ASP A 30 36.28 0.05 -0.08
C ASP A 30 35.00 0.73 -0.60
N GLY A 31 33.82 0.17 -0.28
CA GLY A 31 32.50 0.68 -0.68
C GLY A 31 31.64 -0.36 -1.37
N THR A 32 30.43 0.08 -1.72
CA THR A 32 29.40 -0.72 -2.39
C THR A 32 29.44 -0.50 -3.90
N SER A 33 29.31 -1.58 -4.68
CA SER A 33 29.29 -1.50 -6.14
C SER A 33 28.19 -2.37 -6.74
N LEU A 34 27.65 -1.89 -7.86
CA LEU A 34 26.66 -2.58 -8.68
C LEU A 34 27.34 -3.09 -9.96
N SER A 35 27.38 -4.41 -10.14
CA SER A 35 27.85 -5.08 -11.34
C SER A 35 26.67 -5.43 -12.26
N ILE A 36 26.60 -4.77 -13.42
CA ILE A 36 25.63 -5.08 -14.47
C ILE A 36 26.39 -5.45 -15.74
N LEU A 37 26.23 -6.69 -16.21
CA LEU A 37 26.67 -7.16 -17.54
C LEU A 37 28.10 -6.68 -17.89
N SER A 38 29.07 -6.87 -16.98
CA SER A 38 30.50 -6.47 -17.05
C SER A 38 30.88 -5.04 -16.64
N SER A 39 29.93 -4.14 -16.40
CA SER A 39 30.19 -2.80 -15.86
C SER A 39 30.03 -2.77 -14.34
N THR A 40 30.99 -2.20 -13.62
CA THR A 40 30.92 -1.95 -12.17
C THR A 40 30.69 -0.46 -11.92
N LEU A 41 29.51 -0.13 -11.39
CA LEU A 41 29.19 1.21 -10.93
C LEU A 41 29.43 1.33 -9.43
N PRO A 42 30.31 2.24 -8.97
CA PRO A 42 30.42 2.53 -7.54
C PRO A 42 29.14 3.22 -7.08
N LEU A 43 28.49 2.66 -6.06
CA LEU A 43 27.27 3.22 -5.48
C LEU A 43 27.56 4.22 -4.36
N GLY A 44 28.82 4.43 -3.98
CA GLY A 44 29.23 5.49 -3.05
C GLY A 44 29.18 5.08 -1.56
N SER A 45 29.56 6.03 -0.69
CA SER A 45 29.69 5.87 0.76
C SER A 45 28.33 5.94 1.49
N GLU A 46 28.34 5.80 2.83
CA GLU A 46 27.17 5.67 3.74
C GLU A 46 25.97 6.58 3.42
N GLY A 47 26.17 7.80 2.90
CA GLY A 47 25.09 8.72 2.51
C GLY A 47 24.20 8.21 1.36
N VAL A 48 24.72 7.37 0.47
CA VAL A 48 23.93 6.77 -0.63
C VAL A 48 23.04 5.62 -0.13
N ASN A 49 23.46 4.94 0.95
CA ASN A 49 22.65 3.89 1.57
C ASN A 49 21.38 4.47 2.20
N ALA A 50 21.49 5.55 2.99
CA ALA A 50 20.32 6.20 3.58
C ALA A 50 19.31 6.72 2.52
N LEU A 51 19.82 7.25 1.41
CA LEU A 51 19.00 7.70 0.30
C LEU A 51 18.32 6.51 -0.41
N ALA A 52 19.05 5.43 -0.69
CA ALA A 52 18.48 4.21 -1.28
C ALA A 52 17.41 3.57 -0.39
N PHE A 53 17.62 3.55 0.94
CA PHE A 53 16.62 3.08 1.90
C PHE A 53 15.36 3.96 1.85
N THR A 54 15.53 5.28 1.86
CA THR A 54 14.42 6.24 1.79
C THR A 54 13.60 6.06 0.50
N PHE A 55 14.27 5.88 -0.64
CA PHE A 55 13.60 5.60 -1.93
C PHE A 55 12.84 4.28 -1.91
N MET A 56 13.43 3.22 -1.35
CA MET A 56 12.77 1.92 -1.22
C MET A 56 11.53 2.00 -0.32
N MET A 57 11.64 2.67 0.83
CA MET A 57 10.52 2.89 1.74
C MET A 57 9.41 3.71 1.07
N GLY A 58 9.77 4.77 0.33
CA GLY A 58 8.84 5.57 -0.46
C GLY A 58 8.14 4.76 -1.56
N PHE A 59 8.87 3.90 -2.26
CA PHE A 59 8.31 3.02 -3.27
C PHE A 59 7.31 2.03 -2.66
N ILE A 60 7.63 1.39 -1.54
CA ILE A 60 6.73 0.45 -0.85
C ILE A 60 5.45 1.16 -0.42
N LYS A 61 5.57 2.37 0.16
CA LYS A 61 4.43 3.19 0.59
C LYS A 61 3.45 3.48 -0.54
N TRP A 62 3.94 3.69 -1.76
CA TRP A 62 3.09 4.01 -2.91
C TRP A 62 2.61 2.76 -3.66
N ALA A 63 3.52 1.85 -4.01
CA ALA A 63 3.23 0.74 -4.90
C ALA A 63 2.33 -0.30 -4.24
N ASN A 64 2.52 -0.58 -2.96
CA ASN A 64 1.84 -1.67 -2.26
C ASN A 64 0.32 -1.42 -2.11
N PRO A 65 -0.15 -0.26 -1.59
CA PRO A 65 -1.58 0.02 -1.52
C PRO A 65 -2.26 0.03 -2.89
N ILE A 66 -1.59 0.60 -3.90
CA ILE A 66 -2.11 0.71 -5.27
C ILE A 66 -2.24 -0.68 -5.91
N LEU A 67 -1.23 -1.53 -5.77
CA LEU A 67 -1.27 -2.90 -6.28
C LEU A 67 -2.41 -3.69 -5.63
N CYS A 68 -2.57 -3.56 -4.31
CA CYS A 68 -3.68 -4.18 -3.59
C CYS A 68 -5.04 -3.70 -4.10
N LEU A 69 -5.19 -2.40 -4.35
CA LEU A 69 -6.41 -1.82 -4.92
C LEU A 69 -6.71 -2.37 -6.32
N PHE A 70 -5.75 -2.32 -7.25
CA PHE A 70 -5.95 -2.76 -8.64
C PHE A 70 -6.22 -4.26 -8.77
N VAL A 71 -5.56 -5.07 -7.95
CA VAL A 71 -5.80 -6.51 -7.93
C VAL A 71 -7.16 -6.81 -7.31
N GLY A 72 -7.49 -6.15 -6.19
CA GLY A 72 -8.72 -6.40 -5.45
C GLY A 72 -9.98 -5.87 -6.14
N MET A 73 -9.92 -4.75 -6.84
CA MET A 73 -11.11 -4.09 -7.42
C MET A 73 -11.88 -5.03 -8.36
N ASN A 74 -11.18 -5.74 -9.25
CA ASN A 74 -11.83 -6.62 -10.21
C ASN A 74 -12.54 -7.80 -9.52
N ILE A 75 -11.90 -8.36 -8.49
CA ILE A 75 -12.46 -9.49 -7.71
C ILE A 75 -13.68 -9.02 -6.91
N MET A 76 -13.60 -7.84 -6.32
CA MET A 76 -14.72 -7.23 -5.62
C MET A 76 -15.89 -6.94 -6.56
N ASP A 77 -15.65 -6.39 -7.75
CA ASP A 77 -16.70 -6.08 -8.72
C ASP A 77 -17.48 -7.33 -9.18
N ASP A 78 -16.81 -8.48 -9.29
CA ASP A 78 -17.44 -9.77 -9.57
C ASP A 78 -18.36 -10.25 -8.43
N HIS A 79 -18.11 -9.84 -7.18
CA HIS A 79 -18.79 -10.34 -5.97
C HIS A 79 -19.66 -9.31 -5.25
N ILE A 80 -19.87 -8.11 -5.78
CA ILE A 80 -20.71 -7.07 -5.14
C ILE A 80 -22.13 -7.01 -5.77
N GLN A 81 -22.53 -8.01 -6.55
CA GLN A 81 -23.69 -7.88 -7.42
C GLN A 81 -25.04 -8.20 -6.77
N SER A 82 -25.10 -8.91 -5.63
CA SER A 82 -26.38 -9.33 -5.07
C SER A 82 -27.20 -8.25 -4.34
N HIS A 83 -28.51 -8.26 -4.59
CA HIS A 83 -29.50 -7.41 -3.94
C HIS A 83 -30.08 -7.99 -2.64
N LYS A 84 -29.96 -9.31 -2.42
CA LYS A 84 -30.46 -9.94 -1.19
C LYS A 84 -29.46 -9.76 -0.07
N LEU A 85 -29.92 -9.25 1.08
CA LEU A 85 -29.07 -8.85 2.20
C LEU A 85 -28.11 -9.97 2.63
N LEU A 86 -28.60 -11.17 2.93
CA LEU A 86 -27.76 -12.31 3.36
C LEU A 86 -26.73 -12.74 2.30
N GLN A 87 -27.12 -12.73 1.02
CA GLN A 87 -26.23 -13.08 -0.09
C GLN A 87 -25.17 -12.00 -0.34
N ARG A 88 -25.52 -10.72 -0.15
CA ARG A 88 -24.59 -9.59 -0.18
C ARG A 88 -23.49 -9.70 0.88
N TYR A 89 -23.81 -10.15 2.10
CA TYR A 89 -22.79 -10.38 3.13
C TYR A 89 -21.81 -11.47 2.70
N LEU A 90 -22.34 -12.62 2.26
CA LEU A 90 -21.53 -13.75 1.81
C LEU A 90 -20.62 -13.36 0.64
N GLU A 91 -21.18 -12.77 -0.42
CA GLU A 91 -20.40 -12.39 -1.59
C GLU A 91 -19.37 -11.29 -1.27
N PHE A 92 -19.71 -10.30 -0.41
CA PHE A 92 -18.74 -9.30 0.04
C PHE A 92 -17.54 -9.93 0.75
N PHE A 93 -17.76 -10.85 1.71
CA PHE A 93 -16.66 -11.49 2.42
C PHE A 93 -15.85 -12.45 1.52
N ILE A 94 -16.50 -13.13 0.58
CA ILE A 94 -15.82 -13.98 -0.41
C ILE A 94 -14.94 -13.11 -1.32
N GLY A 95 -15.48 -12.01 -1.85
CA GLY A 95 -14.75 -11.07 -2.69
C GLY A 95 -13.59 -10.41 -1.95
N LEU A 96 -13.82 -9.97 -0.70
CA LEU A 96 -12.79 -9.37 0.13
C LEU A 96 -11.67 -10.37 0.41
N TRP A 97 -12.02 -11.60 0.80
CA TRP A 97 -11.04 -12.65 1.06
C TRP A 97 -10.23 -13.03 -0.19
N GLY A 98 -10.89 -13.11 -1.36
CA GLY A 98 -10.23 -13.31 -2.64
C GLY A 98 -9.25 -12.17 -2.95
N SER A 99 -9.69 -10.93 -2.77
CA SER A 99 -8.89 -9.73 -2.98
C SER A 99 -7.67 -9.67 -2.05
N LEU A 100 -7.83 -10.05 -0.78
CA LEU A 100 -6.75 -10.10 0.20
C LEU A 100 -5.70 -11.13 -0.18
N LYS A 101 -6.11 -12.33 -0.60
CA LYS A 101 -5.19 -13.39 -1.02
C LYS A 101 -4.37 -12.99 -2.25
N GLU A 102 -5.04 -12.44 -3.26
CA GLU A 102 -4.37 -12.00 -4.48
C GLU A 102 -3.49 -10.78 -4.23
N GLY A 103 -3.99 -9.80 -3.47
CA GLY A 103 -3.24 -8.65 -3.02
C GLY A 103 -1.95 -9.07 -2.30
N LEU A 104 -2.05 -9.90 -1.26
CA LEU A 104 -0.87 -10.44 -0.56
C LEU A 104 0.11 -11.14 -1.51
N PHE A 105 -0.38 -11.96 -2.44
CA PHE A 105 0.50 -12.66 -3.36
C PHE A 105 1.33 -11.70 -4.22
N TYR A 106 0.69 -10.72 -4.87
CA TYR A 106 1.40 -9.80 -5.75
C TYR A 106 2.26 -8.79 -4.99
N THR A 107 1.84 -8.36 -3.80
CA THR A 107 2.64 -7.42 -2.99
C THR A 107 3.90 -8.11 -2.47
N GLN A 108 3.82 -9.37 -2.05
CA GLN A 108 5.00 -10.17 -1.65
C GLN A 108 5.96 -10.42 -2.82
N LEU A 109 5.45 -10.67 -4.03
CA LEU A 109 6.29 -10.81 -5.23
C LEU A 109 7.05 -9.52 -5.56
N LEU A 110 6.38 -8.37 -5.47
CA LEU A 110 6.98 -7.06 -5.73
C LEU A 110 8.11 -6.75 -4.73
N LEU A 111 7.98 -7.22 -3.50
CA LEU A 111 8.94 -6.93 -2.43
C LEU A 111 10.16 -7.83 -2.44
N LEU A 112 10.08 -9.01 -3.04
CA LEU A 112 11.18 -9.96 -3.10
C LEU A 112 12.51 -9.33 -3.57
N PRO A 113 12.56 -8.55 -4.67
CA PRO A 113 13.80 -7.88 -5.09
C PRO A 113 14.25 -6.79 -4.10
N LEU A 114 13.31 -6.10 -3.46
CA LEU A 114 13.60 -5.05 -2.48
C LEU A 114 14.15 -5.63 -1.18
N PHE A 115 13.65 -6.79 -0.73
CA PHE A 115 14.19 -7.51 0.41
C PHE A 115 15.59 -8.03 0.15
N ILE A 116 15.85 -8.58 -1.05
CA ILE A 116 17.21 -9.02 -1.41
C ILE A 116 18.16 -7.83 -1.47
N PHE A 117 17.72 -6.71 -2.05
CA PHE A 117 18.48 -5.46 -2.01
C PHE A 117 18.77 -5.05 -0.57
N ALA A 118 17.74 -5.02 0.28
CA ALA A 118 17.87 -4.58 1.66
C ALA A 118 18.80 -5.45 2.50
N LEU A 119 18.70 -6.78 2.38
CA LEU A 119 19.58 -7.75 3.05
C LEU A 119 21.05 -7.60 2.64
N ARG A 120 21.30 -7.11 1.43
CA ARG A 120 22.66 -6.87 0.94
C ARG A 120 23.20 -5.51 1.38
N PHE A 121 22.35 -4.49 1.48
CA PHE A 121 22.78 -3.10 1.69
C PHE A 121 22.64 -2.56 3.10
N PHE A 122 21.72 -3.06 3.92
CA PHE A 122 21.35 -2.44 5.20
C PHE A 122 21.67 -3.33 6.41
N PRO A 123 21.97 -2.74 7.59
CA PRO A 123 22.05 -3.48 8.85
C PRO A 123 20.71 -4.14 9.21
N THR A 124 20.77 -5.16 10.07
CA THR A 124 19.64 -6.05 10.39
C THR A 124 18.41 -5.36 10.98
N ASN A 125 18.56 -4.20 11.63
CA ASN A 125 17.45 -3.48 12.26
C ASN A 125 16.50 -2.87 11.21
N ASP A 126 17.04 -2.38 10.09
CA ASP A 126 16.27 -1.72 9.02
C ASP A 126 15.36 -2.71 8.27
N LEU A 127 15.72 -4.00 8.27
CA LEU A 127 14.92 -5.07 7.66
C LEU A 127 13.59 -5.28 8.41
N HIS A 128 13.62 -5.16 9.74
CA HIS A 128 12.43 -5.30 10.57
C HIS A 128 11.44 -4.16 10.31
N GLU A 129 11.95 -2.93 10.18
CA GLU A 129 11.15 -1.76 9.84
C GLU A 129 10.49 -1.90 8.47
N LEU A 130 11.19 -2.49 7.50
CA LEU A 130 10.67 -2.72 6.16
C LEU A 130 9.51 -3.74 6.14
N LEU A 131 9.61 -4.79 6.96
CA LEU A 131 8.53 -5.77 7.14
C LEU A 131 7.28 -5.13 7.77
N ILE A 132 7.47 -4.31 8.80
CA ILE A 132 6.36 -3.61 9.47
C ILE A 132 5.73 -2.60 8.52
N LEU A 133 6.53 -1.80 7.82
CA LEU A 133 6.04 -0.87 6.81
C LEU A 133 5.20 -1.60 5.76
N ASN A 134 5.68 -2.73 5.25
CA ASN A 134 4.93 -3.54 4.29
C ASN A 134 3.56 -3.95 4.84
N GLY A 135 3.52 -4.49 6.07
CA GLY A 135 2.26 -4.88 6.71
C GLY A 135 1.28 -3.71 6.81
N VAL A 136 1.75 -2.54 7.23
CA VAL A 136 0.91 -1.34 7.32
C VAL A 136 0.45 -0.87 5.93
N CYS A 137 1.32 -0.84 4.93
CA CYS A 137 0.96 -0.46 3.56
C CYS A 137 -0.06 -1.43 2.95
N PHE A 138 0.02 -2.71 3.28
CA PHE A 138 -0.99 -3.68 2.88
C PHE A 138 -2.35 -3.36 3.50
N LEU A 139 -2.40 -3.04 4.81
CA LEU A 139 -3.65 -2.61 5.47
C LEU A 139 -4.24 -1.33 4.85
N ILE A 140 -3.39 -0.38 4.47
CA ILE A 140 -3.81 0.82 3.72
C ILE A 140 -4.43 0.42 2.37
N GLY A 141 -3.82 -0.55 1.66
CA GLY A 141 -4.39 -1.11 0.43
C GLY A 141 -5.79 -1.70 0.63
N ILE A 142 -6.05 -2.33 1.78
CA ILE A 142 -7.40 -2.80 2.15
C ILE A 142 -8.34 -1.61 2.33
N GLN A 143 -7.90 -0.52 2.99
CA GLN A 143 -8.72 0.68 3.13
C GLN A 143 -9.11 1.27 1.77
N TYR A 144 -8.16 1.31 0.82
CA TYR A 144 -8.43 1.77 -0.55
C TYR A 144 -9.49 0.90 -1.23
N LEU A 145 -9.37 -0.42 -1.09
CA LEU A 145 -10.33 -1.36 -1.68
C LEU A 145 -11.74 -1.21 -1.09
N LEU A 146 -11.83 -0.95 0.23
CA LEU A 146 -13.11 -0.72 0.90
C LEU A 146 -13.72 0.63 0.51
N TRP A 147 -12.92 1.68 0.42
CA TRP A 147 -13.34 2.98 -0.12
C TRP A 147 -13.81 2.88 -1.57
N TYR A 148 -13.08 2.13 -2.40
CA TYR A 148 -13.49 1.82 -3.78
C TYR A 148 -14.86 1.14 -3.78
N THR A 149 -15.02 0.10 -2.97
CA THR A 149 -16.28 -0.66 -2.86
C THR A 149 -17.46 0.23 -2.46
N LEU A 150 -17.26 1.15 -1.53
CA LEU A 150 -18.26 2.14 -1.12
C LEU A 150 -18.60 3.10 -2.26
N LEU A 151 -17.59 3.69 -2.87
CA LEU A 151 -17.75 4.71 -3.90
C LEU A 151 -18.36 4.12 -5.18
N VAL A 152 -18.00 2.89 -5.56
CA VAL A 152 -18.63 2.20 -6.70
C VAL A 152 -20.13 2.04 -6.49
N ARG A 153 -20.56 1.76 -5.26
CA ARG A 153 -22.00 1.65 -4.94
C ARG A 153 -22.71 3.00 -4.93
N LEU A 154 -22.02 4.07 -4.52
CA LEU A 154 -22.59 5.42 -4.44
C LEU A 154 -22.63 6.13 -5.80
N VAL A 155 -21.55 6.04 -6.56
CA VAL A 155 -21.32 6.78 -7.80
C VAL A 155 -21.69 5.96 -9.04
N LYS A 156 -21.76 4.63 -8.92
CA LYS A 156 -22.11 3.69 -10.02
C LYS A 156 -21.17 3.74 -11.23
N HIS A 157 -19.97 4.30 -11.07
CA HIS A 157 -18.98 4.35 -12.13
C HIS A 157 -17.62 3.89 -11.58
N PRO A 158 -17.09 2.73 -12.03
CA PRO A 158 -15.86 2.16 -11.45
C PRO A 158 -14.65 3.07 -11.68
N GLY A 159 -14.49 3.62 -12.89
CA GLY A 159 -13.40 4.56 -13.19
C GLY A 159 -13.41 5.83 -12.32
N LEU A 160 -14.58 6.47 -12.15
CA LEU A 160 -14.70 7.65 -11.30
C LEU A 160 -14.53 7.31 -9.81
N SER A 161 -14.99 6.14 -9.39
CA SER A 161 -14.79 5.66 -8.02
C SER A 161 -13.31 5.43 -7.72
N LEU A 162 -12.57 4.80 -8.65
CA LEU A 162 -11.12 4.65 -8.56
C LEU A 162 -10.43 6.02 -8.48
N PHE A 163 -10.79 6.95 -9.36
CA PHE A 163 -10.27 8.32 -9.33
C PHE A 163 -10.53 9.00 -7.99
N LEU A 164 -11.76 8.88 -7.45
CA LEU A 164 -12.12 9.46 -6.16
C LEU A 164 -11.33 8.82 -5.00
N VAL A 165 -11.09 7.51 -5.00
CA VAL A 165 -10.22 6.88 -3.98
C VAL A 165 -8.82 7.50 -4.01
N LEU A 166 -8.22 7.61 -5.19
CA LEU A 166 -6.88 8.17 -5.35
C LEU A 166 -6.86 9.66 -4.99
N LEU A 167 -7.90 10.41 -5.34
CA LEU A 167 -8.04 11.82 -4.99
C LEU A 167 -8.19 12.02 -3.48
N LEU A 168 -9.06 11.25 -2.82
CA LEU A 168 -9.22 11.28 -1.37
C LEU A 168 -7.92 10.90 -0.65
N ALA A 169 -7.15 9.99 -1.24
CA ALA A 169 -5.87 9.61 -0.72
C ALA A 169 -4.81 10.72 -0.86
N GLU A 170 -4.72 11.36 -2.01
CA GLU A 170 -3.86 12.55 -2.19
C GLU A 170 -4.27 13.70 -1.26
N LEU A 171 -5.58 13.91 -1.05
CA LEU A 171 -6.10 14.90 -0.10
C LEU A 171 -5.75 14.54 1.35
N SER A 172 -5.78 13.26 1.71
CA SER A 172 -5.32 12.78 3.01
C SER A 172 -3.84 13.10 3.21
N LEU A 173 -2.98 12.85 2.22
CA LEU A 173 -1.55 13.20 2.29
C LEU A 173 -1.32 14.69 2.54
N ARG A 174 -1.98 15.55 1.77
CA ARG A 174 -1.86 17.00 1.91
C ARG A 174 -2.47 17.51 3.21
N GLY A 175 -3.55 16.90 3.67
CA GLY A 175 -4.14 17.23 4.96
C GLY A 175 -3.26 16.79 6.13
N GLY A 176 -2.47 15.72 6.00
CA GLY A 176 -1.47 15.34 7.00
C GLY A 176 -0.44 16.44 7.22
N PHE A 177 0.06 17.04 6.14
CA PHE A 177 0.92 18.23 6.21
C PHE A 177 0.25 19.40 6.94
N LEU A 178 -1.04 19.63 6.71
CA LEU A 178 -1.81 20.67 7.41
C LEU A 178 -2.06 20.32 8.89
N VAL A 179 -2.08 19.05 9.27
CA VAL A 179 -2.12 18.65 10.69
C VAL A 179 -0.77 18.96 11.36
N ASP A 180 0.33 18.58 10.71
CA ASP A 180 1.68 18.67 11.29
C ASP A 180 2.20 20.12 11.34
N PHE A 181 1.85 20.94 10.35
CA PHE A 181 2.39 22.30 10.19
C PHE A 181 1.33 23.39 10.17
N GLY A 182 0.05 23.05 10.26
CA GLY A 182 -1.07 23.97 10.07
C GLY A 182 -1.04 25.19 10.99
N GLU A 183 -0.81 24.97 12.29
CA GLU A 183 -0.73 26.07 13.26
C GLU A 183 0.47 26.98 12.97
N GLN A 184 1.58 26.43 12.50
CA GLN A 184 2.80 27.18 12.16
C GLN A 184 2.61 28.05 10.91
N ILE A 185 1.72 27.65 9.99
CA ILE A 185 1.37 28.42 8.79
C ILE A 185 0.12 29.30 8.97
N GLY A 186 -0.41 29.41 10.20
CA GLY A 186 -1.49 30.34 10.54
C GLY A 186 -2.92 29.77 10.47
N LEU A 187 -3.09 28.44 10.40
CA LEU A 187 -4.40 27.82 10.63
C LEU A 187 -4.82 27.91 12.11
N LYS A 188 -6.12 28.03 12.35
CA LYS A 188 -6.67 28.00 13.72
C LYS A 188 -6.47 26.61 14.33
N ALA A 189 -6.12 26.56 15.61
CA ALA A 189 -5.95 25.32 16.37
C ALA A 189 -7.19 24.40 16.27
N ASP A 190 -8.40 24.96 16.33
CA ASP A 190 -9.63 24.19 16.16
C ASP A 190 -9.72 23.53 14.77
N THR A 191 -9.28 24.23 13.73
CA THR A 191 -9.27 23.68 12.35
C THR A 191 -8.28 22.54 12.23
N VAL A 192 -7.09 22.67 12.82
CA VAL A 192 -6.07 21.62 12.87
C VAL A 192 -6.56 20.41 13.69
N HIS A 193 -7.26 20.66 14.80
CA HIS A 193 -7.88 19.62 15.63
C HIS A 193 -8.99 18.85 14.90
N TYR A 194 -9.89 19.54 14.21
CA TYR A 194 -10.89 18.84 13.39
C TYR A 194 -10.25 18.07 12.24
N LEU A 195 -9.23 18.64 11.58
CA LEU A 195 -8.52 17.93 10.52
C LEU A 195 -7.91 16.64 11.06
N SER A 196 -7.23 16.67 12.21
CA SER A 196 -6.59 15.49 12.80
C SER A 196 -7.60 14.41 13.23
N LEU A 197 -8.84 14.78 13.53
CA LEU A 197 -9.93 13.83 13.82
C LEU A 197 -10.51 13.16 12.55
N TYR A 198 -10.66 13.89 11.45
CA TYR A 198 -11.34 13.40 10.25
C TYR A 198 -10.41 12.80 9.19
N LEU A 199 -9.16 13.29 9.11
CA LEU A 199 -8.15 12.79 8.17
C LEU A 199 -7.94 11.26 8.25
N PRO A 200 -7.94 10.64 9.45
CA PRO A 200 -7.81 9.19 9.59
C PRO A 200 -8.91 8.39 8.91
N ALA A 201 -10.10 8.97 8.72
CA ALA A 201 -11.22 8.26 8.10
C ALA A 201 -11.10 8.18 6.57
N LEU A 202 -10.34 9.09 5.95
CA LEU A 202 -10.05 9.08 4.52
C LEU A 202 -9.12 7.92 4.15
N PRO A 203 -9.09 7.45 2.89
CA PRO A 203 -8.06 6.50 2.47
C PRO A 203 -6.70 7.17 2.69
N ILE A 204 -5.90 6.62 3.59
CA ILE A 204 -4.65 7.26 4.00
C ILE A 204 -3.56 6.95 2.98
N LEU A 205 -3.02 7.94 2.27
CA LEU A 205 -1.90 7.71 1.35
C LEU A 205 -0.55 7.64 2.09
N PHE A 206 -0.50 8.22 3.29
CA PHE A 206 0.67 8.17 4.16
C PHE A 206 0.23 7.98 5.60
N VAL A 207 0.51 6.81 6.15
CA VAL A 207 0.73 6.73 7.59
C VAL A 207 1.95 7.62 7.90
N SER A 208 1.80 8.49 8.89
CA SER A 208 2.83 9.39 9.44
C SER A 208 4.21 8.75 9.46
N MET A 209 5.26 9.57 9.42
CA MET A 209 6.67 9.15 9.55
C MET A 209 6.89 8.11 10.68
N ASP A 210 6.06 8.14 11.73
CA ASP A 210 5.90 7.06 12.70
C ASP A 210 4.82 6.03 12.32
N VAL A 211 5.24 5.04 11.54
CA VAL A 211 4.48 3.79 11.31
C VAL A 211 4.29 3.00 12.61
N PHE A 212 5.12 3.29 13.62
CA PHE A 212 5.17 2.62 14.92
C PHE A 212 4.30 3.27 16.00
N SER A 213 3.57 4.35 15.70
CA SER A 213 2.69 4.96 16.69
C SER A 213 1.47 4.07 16.98
N ALA A 214 1.07 3.97 18.25
CA ALA A 214 -0.12 3.21 18.67
C ALA A 214 -1.41 3.72 18.01
N THR A 215 -1.47 5.02 17.73
CA THR A 215 -2.55 5.70 17.01
C THR A 215 -2.67 5.24 15.56
N THR A 216 -1.54 5.16 14.85
CA THR A 216 -1.46 4.68 13.47
C THR A 216 -2.00 3.25 13.33
N SER A 217 -1.65 2.36 14.26
CA SER A 217 -2.05 0.95 14.25
C SER A 217 -3.54 0.78 14.58
N LEU A 218 -4.07 1.56 15.53
CA LEU A 218 -5.52 1.63 15.82
C LEU A 218 -6.33 2.11 14.61
N ILE A 219 -5.86 3.14 13.92
CA ILE A 219 -6.51 3.68 12.71
C ILE A 219 -6.41 2.67 11.55
N ALA A 220 -5.24 2.06 11.36
CA ALA A 220 -5.00 1.08 10.30
C ALA A 220 -5.93 -0.15 10.38
N ILE A 221 -6.42 -0.50 11.58
CA ILE A 221 -7.33 -1.63 11.81
C ILE A 221 -8.79 -1.17 11.97
N GLY A 222 -9.03 -0.11 12.75
CA GLY A 222 -10.37 0.39 13.04
C GLY A 222 -11.10 0.95 11.83
N VAL A 223 -10.39 1.66 10.95
CA VAL A 223 -10.96 2.25 9.74
C VAL A 223 -11.43 1.19 8.74
N PRO A 224 -10.65 0.15 8.39
CA PRO A 224 -11.16 -0.95 7.57
C PRO A 224 -12.40 -1.62 8.15
N LEU A 225 -12.46 -1.82 9.46
CA LEU A 225 -13.63 -2.43 10.11
C LEU A 225 -14.87 -1.55 9.96
N PHE A 226 -14.73 -0.25 10.22
CA PHE A 226 -15.81 0.73 10.05
C PHE A 226 -16.26 0.83 8.57
N LEU A 227 -15.32 0.93 7.63
CA LEU A 227 -15.63 0.97 6.20
C LEU A 227 -16.29 -0.33 5.71
N SER A 228 -15.89 -1.48 6.25
CA SER A 228 -16.55 -2.76 5.97
C SER A 228 -18.01 -2.76 6.43
N LEU A 229 -18.28 -2.25 7.63
CA LEU A 229 -19.65 -2.10 8.12
C LEU A 229 -20.47 -1.16 7.22
N LEU A 230 -19.92 0.01 6.87
CA LEU A 230 -20.59 0.93 5.93
C LEU A 230 -20.85 0.26 4.57
N ALA A 231 -19.87 -0.45 4.03
CA ALA A 231 -19.98 -1.13 2.75
C ALA A 231 -21.08 -2.19 2.79
N LEU A 232 -21.29 -2.84 3.94
CA LEU A 232 -22.35 -3.81 4.13
C LEU A 232 -23.73 -3.17 4.27
N LEU A 233 -23.83 -1.91 4.70
CA LEU A 233 -25.11 -1.21 4.88
C LEU A 233 -25.64 -0.56 3.60
N ILE A 234 -24.74 -0.12 2.70
CA ILE A 234 -25.14 0.57 1.46
C ILE A 234 -25.56 -0.45 0.40
N PRO A 235 -26.84 -0.50 -0.01
CA PRO A 235 -27.29 -1.36 -1.11
C PRO A 235 -26.70 -0.89 -2.44
N LYS A 236 -26.44 -1.83 -3.35
CA LYS A 236 -26.16 -1.50 -4.75
C LYS A 236 -27.44 -0.90 -5.33
N ALA A 237 -27.45 0.40 -5.61
CA ALA A 237 -28.60 1.07 -6.19
C ALA A 237 -28.71 0.71 -7.68
N ASN A 238 -29.89 0.25 -8.11
CA ASN A 238 -30.23 -0.12 -9.49
C ASN A 238 -29.87 0.98 -10.49
#